data_AF-A0A0M2K7R0-F1
#
_entry.id   AF-A0A0M2K7R0-F1
#
_cell.length_a   1.000
_cell.length_b   1.000
_cell.length_c   1.000
_cell.angle_alpha   90.00
_cell.angle_beta   90.00
_cell.angle_gamma   90.00
#
_symmetry.space_group_name_H-M   'P 1'
#
loop_
_entity.id
_entity.type
_entity.pdbx_description
1 polymer ?
#
loop_
_entity_poly.entity_id
_entity_poly.type
_entity_poly.pdbx_seq_one_letter_code
_entity_poly.pdbx_strand_id
1 'polypeptide(L)'
;MRDDLLAKVLEQARFGSLDPEWRSSVVLPKQRLHPHMVTDDDRAVVMEIQQLPRQPWEPSQAAWRVALNAWFIAQFGINERARVRSAHTQVTLLEMQGMTAMSKFTVAGLTGTYTDKTVLEELTSLPYTELHDPNTAVHKAQRDELIASYLAGLDDAGISNDWAEWLRARSETWGNPMLQNKWNIMLNGPTLRRMWRLPEYWRSME
;
A
#
# COMPACT_ATOMS: atom_id res chain seq x y z
N MET A 1 -6.44 8.88 0.79
CA MET A 1 -7.70 8.74 1.53
C MET A 1 -8.65 7.71 0.91
N ARG A 2 -9.11 7.90 -0.33
CA ARG A 2 -9.96 6.92 -1.02
C ARG A 2 -9.34 5.53 -1.11
N ASP A 3 -8.13 5.43 -1.67
CA ASP A 3 -7.41 4.16 -1.78
C ASP A 3 -7.17 3.52 -0.40
N ASP A 4 -6.92 4.32 0.65
CA ASP A 4 -6.71 3.81 2.01
C ASP A 4 -7.99 3.23 2.61
N LEU A 5 -9.14 3.85 2.33
CA LEU A 5 -10.44 3.35 2.76
C LEU A 5 -10.82 2.08 1.99
N LEU A 6 -10.60 2.05 0.67
CA LEU A 6 -10.84 0.86 -0.15
C LEU A 6 -9.91 -0.30 0.24
N ALA A 7 -8.64 -0.03 0.56
CA ALA A 7 -7.70 -1.05 1.02
C ALA A 7 -8.18 -1.73 2.31
N LYS A 8 -8.80 -0.98 3.24
CA LYS A 8 -9.40 -1.55 4.46
C LYS A 8 -10.63 -2.41 4.15
N VAL A 9 -11.47 -1.99 3.22
CA VAL A 9 -12.61 -2.80 2.76
C VAL A 9 -12.12 -4.10 2.13
N LEU A 10 -11.09 -4.05 1.28
CA LEU A 10 -10.50 -5.24 0.66
C LEU A 10 -9.79 -6.14 1.68
N GLU A 11 -9.16 -5.57 2.72
CA GLU A 11 -8.59 -6.34 3.82
C GLU A 11 -9.68 -7.10 4.58
N GLN A 12 -10.78 -6.44 4.93
CA GLN A 12 -11.95 -7.09 5.53
C GLN A 12 -12.53 -8.16 4.61
N ALA A 13 -12.60 -7.89 3.30
CA ALA A 13 -13.05 -8.84 2.30
C ALA A 13 -12.16 -10.08 2.27
N ARG A 14 -10.84 -9.92 2.42
CA ARG A 14 -9.90 -11.05 2.41
C ARG A 14 -9.99 -11.89 3.67
N PHE A 15 -10.22 -11.25 4.82
CA PHE A 15 -10.28 -11.91 6.12
C PHE A 15 -11.66 -12.45 6.49
N GLY A 16 -12.67 -12.26 5.62
CA GLY A 16 -14.02 -12.75 5.85
C GLY A 16 -14.79 -11.96 6.90
N SER A 17 -14.35 -10.75 7.23
CA SER A 17 -14.98 -9.86 8.21
C SER A 17 -15.75 -8.71 7.57
N LEU A 18 -15.86 -8.69 6.23
CA LEU A 18 -16.61 -7.68 5.51
C LEU A 18 -18.11 -7.90 5.70
N ASP A 19 -18.78 -6.87 6.20
CA ASP A 19 -20.23 -6.81 6.33
C ASP A 19 -20.90 -6.98 4.94
N PRO A 20 -21.90 -7.86 4.77
CA PRO A 20 -22.67 -7.95 3.53
C PRO A 20 -23.26 -6.60 3.08
N GLU A 21 -23.60 -5.72 4.01
CA GLU A 21 -24.11 -4.36 3.78
C GLU A 21 -23.02 -3.28 3.93
N TRP A 22 -21.74 -3.64 3.74
CA TRP A 22 -20.60 -2.73 3.93
C TRP A 22 -20.70 -1.41 3.18
N ARG A 23 -21.39 -1.38 2.03
CA ARG A 23 -21.64 -0.14 1.29
C ARG A 23 -22.42 0.87 2.11
N SER A 24 -23.34 0.44 2.95
CA SER A 24 -24.13 1.34 3.79
C SER A 24 -23.40 1.71 5.09
N SER A 25 -22.42 0.91 5.52
CA SER A 25 -21.72 1.06 6.80
C SER A 25 -20.27 1.54 6.69
N VAL A 26 -19.74 1.71 5.47
CA VAL A 26 -18.40 2.26 5.24
C VAL A 26 -18.33 3.70 5.73
N VAL A 27 -17.42 3.95 6.67
CA VAL A 27 -17.19 5.26 7.26
C VAL A 27 -15.69 5.49 7.45
N LEU A 28 -15.27 6.75 7.35
CA LEU A 28 -13.88 7.10 7.60
C LEU A 28 -13.54 6.95 9.09
N PRO A 29 -12.30 6.55 9.44
CA PRO A 29 -11.86 6.54 10.84
C PRO A 29 -12.03 7.90 11.52
N LYS A 30 -11.76 8.98 10.78
CA LYS A 30 -11.94 10.36 11.22
C LYS A 30 -13.41 10.67 11.57
N GLN A 31 -14.37 10.12 10.83
CA GLN A 31 -15.79 10.26 11.14
C GLN A 31 -16.19 9.53 12.43
N ARG A 32 -15.55 8.40 12.76
CA ARG A 32 -15.80 7.68 14.02
C ARG A 32 -15.19 8.38 15.24
N LEU A 33 -13.96 8.88 15.10
CA LEU A 33 -13.19 9.43 16.22
C LEU A 33 -13.45 10.93 16.44
N HIS A 34 -13.62 11.68 15.35
CA HIS A 34 -13.73 13.14 15.35
C HIS A 34 -14.81 13.60 14.34
N PRO A 35 -16.10 13.32 14.60
CA PRO A 35 -17.18 13.59 13.64
C PRO A 35 -17.32 15.08 13.25
N HIS A 36 -16.91 16.00 14.14
CA HIS A 36 -16.94 17.44 13.90
C HIS A 36 -15.81 17.93 12.97
N MET A 37 -14.81 17.10 12.66
CA MET A 37 -13.70 17.45 11.76
C MET A 37 -13.88 16.94 10.34
N VAL A 38 -14.99 16.25 10.04
CA VAL A 38 -15.28 15.67 8.72
C VAL A 38 -15.53 16.79 7.71
N THR A 39 -14.74 16.82 6.64
CA THR A 39 -14.89 17.80 5.54
C THR A 39 -15.86 17.31 4.47
N ASP A 40 -16.22 18.19 3.52
CA ASP A 40 -17.02 17.77 2.36
C ASP A 40 -16.25 16.80 1.45
N ASP A 41 -14.93 16.97 1.33
CA ASP A 41 -14.06 16.01 0.62
C ASP A 41 -14.07 14.63 1.29
N ASP A 42 -14.09 14.57 2.62
CA ASP A 42 -14.21 13.32 3.37
C ASP A 42 -15.52 12.59 3.01
N ARG A 43 -16.64 13.35 2.91
CA ARG A 43 -17.95 12.81 2.53
C ARG A 43 -17.98 12.34 1.07
N ALA A 44 -17.38 13.11 0.17
CA ALA A 44 -17.30 12.77 -1.25
C ALA A 44 -16.54 11.45 -1.47
N VAL A 45 -15.43 11.23 -0.73
CA VAL A 45 -14.68 9.97 -0.81
C VAL A 45 -15.49 8.77 -0.32
N VAL A 46 -16.26 8.92 0.76
CA VAL A 46 -17.16 7.86 1.23
C VAL A 46 -18.19 7.56 0.15
N MET A 47 -18.90 8.57 -0.36
CA MET A 47 -19.91 8.42 -1.41
C MET A 47 -19.34 7.73 -2.66
N GLU A 48 -18.13 8.08 -3.09
CA GLU A 48 -17.49 7.47 -4.25
C GLU A 48 -17.29 5.96 -4.05
N ILE A 49 -16.86 5.54 -2.86
CA ILE A 49 -16.67 4.11 -2.54
C ILE A 49 -18.03 3.39 -2.46
N GLN A 50 -19.05 4.02 -1.88
CA GLN A 50 -20.40 3.45 -1.80
C GLN A 50 -21.02 3.23 -3.18
N GLN A 51 -20.70 4.11 -4.13
CA GLN A 51 -21.20 4.07 -5.50
C GLN A 51 -20.37 3.20 -6.45
N LEU A 52 -19.30 2.54 -5.97
CA LEU A 52 -18.53 1.62 -6.79
C LEU A 52 -19.44 0.50 -7.34
N PRO A 53 -19.31 0.16 -8.64
CA PRO A 53 -19.99 -1.01 -9.20
C PRO A 53 -19.70 -2.24 -8.36
N ARG A 54 -20.71 -3.11 -8.17
CA ARG A 54 -20.54 -4.38 -7.46
C ARG A 54 -19.39 -5.17 -8.07
N GLN A 55 -18.43 -5.53 -7.22
CA GLN A 55 -17.23 -6.24 -7.59
C GLN A 55 -17.34 -7.73 -7.23
N PRO A 56 -16.69 -8.62 -7.98
CA PRO A 56 -16.76 -10.06 -7.70
C PRO A 56 -16.19 -10.48 -6.33
N TRP A 57 -15.28 -9.69 -5.75
CA TRP A 57 -14.70 -9.97 -4.43
C TRP A 57 -15.66 -9.69 -3.27
N GLU A 58 -16.79 -9.05 -3.51
CA GLU A 58 -17.75 -8.75 -2.47
C GLU A 58 -18.51 -10.01 -2.02
N PRO A 59 -19.12 -9.99 -0.82
CA PRO A 59 -19.88 -11.11 -0.31
C PRO A 59 -20.96 -11.56 -1.31
N SER A 60 -20.98 -12.87 -1.58
CA SER A 60 -21.99 -13.50 -2.44
C SER A 60 -22.16 -12.84 -3.81
N GLN A 61 -21.09 -12.35 -4.44
CA GLN A 61 -21.14 -11.82 -5.82
C GLN A 61 -20.57 -12.77 -6.88
N ALA A 62 -19.64 -13.66 -6.53
CA ALA A 62 -19.04 -14.60 -7.46
C ALA A 62 -18.47 -15.85 -6.77
N ALA A 63 -18.20 -16.88 -7.57
CA ALA A 63 -17.46 -18.06 -7.11
C ALA A 63 -16.06 -17.70 -6.62
N TRP A 64 -15.55 -18.50 -5.67
CA TRP A 64 -14.32 -18.20 -4.91
C TRP A 64 -13.14 -17.77 -5.79
N ARG A 65 -12.93 -18.43 -6.95
CA ARG A 65 -11.77 -18.17 -7.81
C ARG A 65 -11.87 -16.81 -8.48
N VAL A 66 -13.06 -16.44 -8.93
CA VAL A 66 -13.32 -15.13 -9.54
C VAL A 66 -13.21 -14.03 -8.49
N ALA A 67 -13.76 -14.28 -7.30
CA ALA A 67 -13.68 -13.36 -6.16
C ALA A 67 -12.22 -13.11 -5.72
N LEU A 68 -11.43 -14.17 -5.54
CA LEU A 68 -10.02 -14.08 -5.16
C LEU A 68 -9.17 -13.32 -6.20
N ASN A 69 -9.39 -13.60 -7.49
CA ASN A 69 -8.70 -12.89 -8.58
C ASN A 69 -9.06 -11.41 -8.60
N ALA A 70 -10.36 -11.08 -8.51
CA ALA A 70 -10.82 -9.71 -8.50
C ALA A 70 -10.29 -8.93 -7.28
N TRP A 71 -10.25 -9.58 -6.11
CA TRP A 71 -9.67 -9.02 -4.90
C TRP A 71 -8.18 -8.70 -5.09
N PHE A 72 -7.40 -9.68 -5.60
CA PHE A 72 -5.97 -9.52 -5.81
C PHE A 72 -5.68 -8.35 -6.77
N ILE A 73 -6.41 -8.28 -7.89
CA ILE A 73 -6.26 -7.21 -8.88
C ILE A 73 -6.57 -5.84 -8.26
N ALA A 74 -7.65 -5.73 -7.49
CA ALA A 74 -8.05 -4.49 -6.84
C ALA A 74 -6.99 -4.01 -5.82
N GLN A 75 -6.52 -4.92 -4.95
CA GLN A 75 -5.51 -4.62 -3.94
C GLN A 75 -4.15 -4.30 -4.58
N PHE A 76 -3.76 -5.03 -5.63
CA PHE A 76 -2.54 -4.78 -6.38
C PHE A 76 -2.54 -3.38 -7.01
N GLY A 77 -3.67 -2.98 -7.61
CA GLY A 77 -3.83 -1.64 -8.17
C GLY A 77 -3.68 -0.52 -7.14
N ILE A 78 -4.16 -0.71 -5.91
CA ILE A 78 -3.97 0.24 -4.81
C ILE A 78 -2.48 0.33 -4.43
N ASN A 79 -1.82 -0.81 -4.25
CA ASN A 79 -0.40 -0.86 -3.89
C ASN A 79 0.49 -0.20 -4.96
N GLU A 80 0.23 -0.44 -6.25
CA GLU A 80 0.99 0.20 -7.33
C GLU A 80 0.75 1.71 -7.40
N ARG A 81 -0.48 2.19 -7.20
CA ARG A 81 -0.75 3.63 -7.12
C ARG A 81 -0.03 4.27 -5.93
N ALA A 82 0.02 3.60 -4.78
CA ALA A 82 0.77 4.08 -3.61
C ALA A 82 2.27 4.17 -3.90
N ARG A 83 2.85 3.15 -4.56
CA ARG A 83 4.26 3.15 -4.99
C ARG A 83 4.58 4.27 -5.96
N VAL A 84 3.74 4.46 -6.98
CA VAL A 84 3.90 5.56 -7.95
C VAL A 84 3.81 6.92 -7.27
N ARG A 85 2.86 7.09 -6.32
CA ARG A 85 2.74 8.33 -5.54
C ARG A 85 3.99 8.59 -4.69
N SER A 86 4.53 7.56 -4.04
CA SER A 86 5.78 7.67 -3.26
C SER A 86 6.93 8.16 -4.15
N ALA A 87 7.12 7.53 -5.31
CA ALA A 87 8.14 7.93 -6.27
C ALA A 87 7.95 9.37 -6.77
N HIS A 88 6.70 9.77 -7.06
CA HIS A 88 6.40 11.13 -7.50
C HIS A 88 6.72 12.17 -6.41
N THR A 89 6.36 11.91 -5.16
CA THR A 89 6.70 12.79 -4.02
C THR A 89 8.21 12.97 -3.88
N GLN A 90 9.00 11.92 -4.10
CA GLN A 90 10.47 12.03 -4.08
C GLN A 90 11.01 12.90 -5.21
N VAL A 91 10.49 12.72 -6.44
CA VAL A 91 10.86 13.58 -7.58
C VAL A 91 10.55 15.04 -7.28
N THR A 92 9.34 15.35 -6.80
CA THR A 92 8.94 16.71 -6.45
C THR A 92 9.81 17.31 -5.35
N LEU A 93 10.18 16.52 -4.33
CA LEU A 93 11.09 16.97 -3.28
C LEU A 93 12.46 17.37 -3.83
N LEU A 94 13.03 16.54 -4.70
CA LEU A 94 14.32 16.80 -5.33
C LEU A 94 14.27 18.03 -6.24
N GLU A 95 13.18 18.21 -7.00
CA GLU A 95 12.96 19.42 -7.80
C GLU A 95 12.93 20.68 -6.92
N MET A 96 12.21 20.66 -5.79
CA MET A 96 12.17 21.78 -4.83
C MET A 96 13.55 22.07 -4.22
N GLN A 97 14.33 21.03 -3.88
CA GLN A 97 15.69 21.19 -3.37
C GLN A 97 16.61 21.82 -4.42
N GLY A 98 16.56 21.36 -5.66
CA GLY A 98 17.30 21.94 -6.78
C GLY A 98 16.95 23.41 -7.01
N MET A 99 15.65 23.76 -7.02
CA MET A 99 15.20 25.15 -7.14
C MET A 99 15.70 26.03 -5.99
N THR A 100 15.73 25.49 -4.77
CA THR A 100 16.23 26.21 -3.59
C THR A 100 17.73 26.48 -3.69
N ALA A 101 18.53 25.49 -4.11
CA ALA A 101 19.97 25.67 -4.34
C ALA A 101 20.25 26.71 -5.43
N MET A 102 19.52 26.64 -6.56
CA MET A 102 19.64 27.63 -7.64
C MET A 102 19.31 29.05 -7.18
N SER A 103 18.29 29.20 -6.32
CA SER A 103 17.93 30.50 -5.74
C SER A 103 19.04 31.05 -4.86
N LYS A 104 19.66 30.21 -4.01
CA LYS A 104 20.81 30.61 -3.18
C LYS A 104 22.00 31.06 -4.03
N PHE A 105 22.31 30.34 -5.11
CA PHE A 105 23.38 30.76 -6.04
C PHE A 105 23.09 32.10 -6.70
N THR A 106 21.84 32.30 -7.14
CA THR A 106 21.40 33.56 -7.74
C THR A 106 21.61 34.72 -6.77
N VAL A 107 21.18 34.56 -5.51
CA VAL A 107 21.37 35.58 -4.47
C VAL A 107 22.85 35.83 -4.19
N ALA A 108 23.65 34.79 -3.98
CA ALA A 108 25.08 34.91 -3.70
C ALA A 108 25.87 35.60 -4.82
N GLY A 109 25.48 35.34 -6.08
CA GLY A 109 26.03 36.03 -7.25
C GLY A 109 25.67 37.52 -7.27
N LEU A 110 24.44 37.87 -6.91
CA LEU A 110 23.98 39.27 -6.83
C LEU A 110 24.62 40.06 -5.66
N THR A 111 24.89 39.40 -4.53
CA THR A 111 25.45 40.05 -3.33
C THR A 111 26.98 40.11 -3.33
N GLY A 112 27.65 39.56 -4.34
CA GLY A 112 29.11 39.52 -4.43
C GLY A 112 29.77 38.62 -3.36
N THR A 113 29.00 37.79 -2.68
CA THR A 113 29.48 36.83 -1.66
C THR A 113 29.87 35.48 -2.31
N TYR A 114 30.25 35.52 -3.58
CA TYR A 114 30.43 34.36 -4.44
C TYR A 114 31.87 33.83 -4.37
N THR A 115 32.04 32.54 -4.06
CA THR A 115 33.32 31.82 -4.26
C THR A 115 33.07 30.45 -4.91
N ASP A 116 33.96 30.01 -5.80
CA ASP A 116 33.85 28.69 -6.45
C ASP A 116 33.76 27.54 -5.43
N LYS A 117 34.42 27.71 -4.27
CA LYS A 117 34.39 26.75 -3.16
C LYS A 117 32.99 26.58 -2.57
N THR A 118 32.28 27.68 -2.33
CA THR A 118 30.90 27.65 -1.82
C THR A 118 29.91 27.02 -2.80
N VAL A 119 30.16 27.15 -4.11
CA VAL A 119 29.33 26.51 -5.16
C VAL A 119 29.56 25.00 -5.19
N LEU A 120 30.81 24.58 -5.16
CA LEU A 120 31.17 23.16 -5.08
C LEU A 120 30.62 22.52 -3.80
N GLU A 121 30.74 23.16 -2.63
CA GLU A 121 30.21 22.62 -1.37
C GLU A 121 28.67 22.50 -1.39
N GLU A 122 27.94 23.49 -1.89
CA GLU A 122 26.48 23.43 -1.96
C GLU A 122 26.00 22.44 -3.04
N LEU A 123 26.64 22.36 -4.22
CA LEU A 123 26.27 21.40 -5.26
C LEU A 123 26.61 19.94 -4.90
N THR A 124 27.72 19.72 -4.20
CA THR A 124 28.13 18.37 -3.77
C THR A 124 27.43 17.91 -2.51
N SER A 125 26.83 18.82 -1.73
CA SER A 125 25.98 18.50 -0.58
C SER A 125 24.52 18.28 -0.92
N LEU A 126 24.09 18.60 -2.15
CA LEU A 126 22.78 18.16 -2.65
C LEU A 126 22.73 16.63 -2.62
N PRO A 127 21.66 16.03 -2.06
CA PRO A 127 21.54 14.58 -1.93
C PRO A 127 21.16 13.97 -3.28
N TYR A 128 22.05 14.07 -4.27
CA TYR A 128 21.87 13.46 -5.58
C TYR A 128 22.03 11.94 -5.53
N THR A 129 22.75 11.43 -4.52
CA THR A 129 23.24 10.05 -4.48
C THR A 129 22.16 8.99 -4.28
N GLU A 130 20.95 9.32 -3.84
CA GLU A 130 19.91 8.30 -3.74
C GLU A 130 18.55 8.86 -4.15
N LEU A 131 18.29 8.83 -5.46
CA LEU A 131 16.93 8.65 -6.04
C LEU A 131 16.30 7.30 -5.62
N HIS A 132 16.68 6.80 -4.44
CA HIS A 132 16.13 5.59 -3.88
C HIS A 132 14.88 5.99 -3.12
N ASP A 133 13.72 5.54 -3.59
CA ASP A 133 12.49 5.69 -2.82
C ASP A 133 12.70 5.02 -1.44
N PRO A 134 12.68 5.76 -0.32
CA PRO A 134 12.92 5.19 1.00
C PRO A 134 11.86 4.13 1.37
N ASN A 135 10.70 4.16 0.69
CA ASN A 135 9.64 3.17 0.85
C ASN A 135 9.83 1.95 -0.04
N THR A 136 10.92 1.83 -0.81
CA THR A 136 11.14 0.69 -1.72
C THR A 136 11.04 -0.64 -0.99
N ALA A 137 11.66 -0.76 0.18
CA ALA A 137 11.61 -1.98 0.98
C ALA A 137 10.17 -2.30 1.44
N VAL A 138 9.40 -1.27 1.82
CA VAL A 138 7.99 -1.40 2.21
C VAL A 138 7.14 -1.85 1.02
N HIS A 139 7.32 -1.25 -0.15
CA HIS A 139 6.59 -1.62 -1.37
C HIS A 139 6.91 -3.04 -1.84
N LYS A 140 8.17 -3.46 -1.76
CA LYS A 140 8.57 -4.86 -2.02
C LYS A 140 7.87 -5.82 -1.07
N ALA A 141 7.86 -5.52 0.23
CA ALA A 141 7.17 -6.33 1.21
C ALA A 141 5.67 -6.40 0.96
N GLN A 142 4.99 -5.26 0.77
CA GLN A 142 3.55 -5.21 0.49
C GLN A 142 3.15 -6.03 -0.74
N ARG A 143 3.97 -5.99 -1.80
CA ARG A 143 3.75 -6.80 -3.00
C ARG A 143 3.87 -8.29 -2.68
N ASP A 144 4.93 -8.68 -2.01
CA ASP A 144 5.19 -10.08 -1.69
C ASP A 144 4.14 -10.62 -0.68
N GLU A 145 3.74 -9.82 0.31
CA GLU A 145 2.62 -10.11 1.23
C GLU A 145 1.31 -10.36 0.47
N LEU A 146 0.99 -9.51 -0.51
CA LEU A 146 -0.22 -9.64 -1.32
C LEU A 146 -0.20 -10.92 -2.16
N ILE A 147 0.93 -11.23 -2.80
CA ILE A 147 1.10 -12.47 -3.58
C ILE A 147 0.96 -13.69 -2.68
N ALA A 148 1.61 -13.69 -1.51
CA ALA A 148 1.51 -14.81 -0.58
C ALA A 148 0.08 -15.02 -0.06
N SER A 149 -0.66 -13.94 0.21
CA SER A 149 -2.07 -14.02 0.61
C SER A 149 -2.97 -14.59 -0.52
N TYR A 150 -2.66 -14.27 -1.78
CA TYR A 150 -3.33 -14.86 -2.94
C TYR A 150 -3.01 -16.36 -3.07
N LEU A 151 -1.73 -16.73 -3.01
CA LEU A 151 -1.30 -18.13 -3.08
C LEU A 151 -1.86 -18.97 -1.92
N ALA A 152 -1.95 -18.40 -0.72
CA ALA A 152 -2.60 -19.04 0.42
C ALA A 152 -4.09 -19.29 0.17
N GLY A 153 -4.78 -18.39 -0.53
CA GLY A 153 -6.17 -18.60 -0.95
C GLY A 153 -6.32 -19.73 -1.97
N LEU A 154 -5.35 -19.89 -2.88
CA LEU A 154 -5.32 -21.02 -3.82
C LEU A 154 -5.08 -22.36 -3.09
N ASP A 155 -4.11 -22.38 -2.17
CA ASP A 155 -3.79 -23.58 -1.36
C ASP A 155 -5.01 -24.04 -0.55
N ASP A 156 -5.70 -23.09 0.08
CA ASP A 156 -6.90 -23.35 0.88
C ASP A 156 -8.12 -23.82 0.04
N ALA A 157 -8.16 -23.50 -1.26
CA ALA A 157 -9.11 -24.06 -2.22
C ALA A 157 -8.69 -25.43 -2.80
N GLY A 158 -7.57 -26.01 -2.32
CA GLY A 158 -7.05 -27.31 -2.77
C GLY A 158 -6.03 -27.24 -3.91
N ILE A 159 -5.61 -26.04 -4.34
CA ILE A 159 -4.53 -25.86 -5.32
C ILE A 159 -3.20 -25.74 -4.55
N SER A 160 -2.61 -26.89 -4.23
CA SER A 160 -1.40 -27.00 -3.42
C SER A 160 -0.26 -26.12 -3.93
N ASN A 161 0.34 -25.34 -3.01
CA ASN A 161 1.54 -24.54 -3.28
C ASN A 161 2.27 -24.18 -1.97
N ASP A 162 3.56 -23.84 -2.06
CA ASP A 162 4.41 -23.53 -0.91
C ASP A 162 4.49 -22.02 -0.60
N TRP A 163 3.35 -21.32 -0.57
CA TRP A 163 3.32 -19.86 -0.38
C TRP A 163 4.07 -19.35 0.86
N ALA A 164 4.08 -20.13 1.94
CA ALA A 164 4.72 -19.76 3.20
C ALA A 164 6.25 -19.81 3.10
N GLU A 165 6.77 -20.86 2.45
CA GLU A 165 8.20 -21.02 2.13
C GLU A 165 8.65 -19.91 1.17
N TRP A 166 7.83 -19.65 0.15
CA TRP A 166 8.05 -18.59 -0.81
C TRP A 166 8.13 -17.23 -0.12
N LEU A 167 7.16 -16.87 0.74
CA LEU A 167 7.17 -15.58 1.44
C LEU A 167 8.38 -15.44 2.37
N ARG A 168 8.79 -16.53 3.05
CA ARG A 168 9.98 -16.55 3.90
C ARG A 168 11.23 -16.19 3.08
N ALA A 169 11.47 -16.91 1.99
CA ALA A 169 12.61 -16.64 1.11
C ALA A 169 12.58 -15.23 0.52
N ARG A 170 11.40 -14.72 0.16
CA ARG A 170 11.24 -13.35 -0.34
C ARG A 170 11.59 -12.30 0.71
N SER A 171 11.21 -12.52 1.97
CA SER A 171 11.40 -11.57 3.07
C SER A 171 12.86 -11.22 3.36
N GLU A 172 13.78 -12.14 3.08
CA GLU A 172 15.22 -11.93 3.19
C GLU A 172 15.75 -10.87 2.21
N THR A 173 15.04 -10.64 1.10
CA THR A 173 15.47 -9.73 0.02
C THR A 173 14.94 -8.30 0.15
N TRP A 174 14.13 -8.02 1.17
CA TRP A 174 13.46 -6.72 1.29
C TRP A 174 14.39 -5.60 1.75
N GLY A 175 15.49 -5.92 2.45
CA GLY A 175 16.38 -4.92 3.03
C GLY A 175 15.77 -4.13 4.19
N ASN A 176 14.74 -4.69 4.85
CA ASN A 176 14.10 -4.10 6.02
C ASN A 176 13.96 -5.15 7.15
N PRO A 177 14.87 -5.12 8.14
CA PRO A 177 14.89 -6.11 9.23
C PRO A 177 13.60 -6.14 10.05
N MET A 178 12.92 -5.01 10.21
CA MET A 178 11.66 -4.94 10.97
C MET A 178 10.55 -5.73 10.26
N LEU A 179 10.40 -5.55 8.95
CA LEU A 179 9.42 -6.28 8.15
C LEU A 179 9.78 -7.77 8.04
N GLN A 180 11.07 -8.09 7.88
CA GLN A 180 11.54 -9.48 7.90
C GLN A 180 11.21 -10.16 9.23
N ASN A 181 11.51 -9.51 10.37
CA ASN A 181 11.23 -10.05 11.70
C ASN A 181 9.73 -10.23 11.95
N LYS A 182 8.89 -9.29 11.52
CA LYS A 182 7.42 -9.43 11.55
C LYS A 182 7.00 -10.76 10.91
N TRP A 183 7.49 -11.04 9.70
CA TRP A 183 7.08 -12.25 8.97
C TRP A 183 7.70 -13.53 9.48
N ASN A 184 8.93 -13.50 10.00
CA ASN A 184 9.50 -14.63 10.72
C ASN A 184 8.63 -15.04 11.90
N ILE A 185 8.10 -14.08 12.66
CA ILE A 185 7.19 -14.35 13.78
C ILE A 185 5.84 -14.88 13.25
N MET A 186 5.24 -14.21 12.27
CA MET A 186 3.92 -14.58 11.76
C MET A 186 3.90 -15.97 11.10
N LEU A 187 4.92 -16.32 10.31
CA LEU A 187 5.01 -17.61 9.60
C LEU A 187 5.25 -18.79 10.55
N ASN A 188 5.83 -18.55 11.72
CA ASN A 188 6.04 -19.55 12.76
C ASN A 188 4.83 -19.66 13.72
N GLY A 189 3.87 -18.74 13.64
CA GLY A 189 2.68 -18.72 14.47
C GLY A 189 1.54 -19.59 13.92
N PRO A 190 0.68 -20.18 14.78
CA PRO A 190 -0.46 -21.02 14.34
C PRO A 190 -1.58 -20.21 13.66
N THR A 191 -1.56 -18.88 13.81
CA THR A 191 -2.67 -17.99 13.43
C THR A 191 -2.67 -17.67 11.94
N LEU A 192 -1.50 -17.58 11.29
CA LEU A 192 -1.41 -17.06 9.92
C LEU A 192 -2.14 -17.96 8.91
N ARG A 193 -1.96 -19.29 9.01
CA ARG A 193 -2.70 -20.24 8.15
C ARG A 193 -4.21 -20.15 8.31
N ARG A 194 -4.71 -19.71 9.46
CA ARG A 194 -6.15 -19.50 9.69
C ARG A 194 -6.61 -18.16 9.14
N MET A 195 -5.81 -17.11 9.32
CA MET A 195 -6.11 -15.75 8.85
C MET A 195 -6.19 -15.66 7.32
N TRP A 196 -5.40 -16.47 6.60
CA TRP A 196 -5.34 -16.44 5.14
C TRP A 196 -6.13 -17.55 4.45
N ARG A 197 -7.11 -18.16 5.14
CA ARG A 197 -8.11 -18.99 4.47
C ARG A 197 -9.06 -18.14 3.63
N LEU A 198 -9.67 -18.75 2.62
CA LEU A 198 -10.77 -18.13 1.90
C LEU A 198 -11.94 -17.85 2.84
N PRO A 199 -12.51 -16.63 2.78
CA PRO A 199 -13.78 -16.31 3.41
C PRO A 199 -14.88 -17.33 3.11
N GLU A 200 -15.70 -17.63 4.10
CA GLU A 200 -16.80 -18.59 3.97
C GLU A 200 -17.81 -18.18 2.89
N TYR A 201 -18.12 -16.88 2.77
CA TYR A 201 -19.02 -16.36 1.74
C TYR A 201 -18.46 -16.43 0.32
N TRP A 202 -17.17 -16.67 0.13
CA TRP A 202 -16.60 -16.98 -1.19
C TRP A 202 -16.73 -18.47 -1.51
N ARG A 203 -16.70 -19.33 -0.48
CA ARG A 203 -16.86 -20.79 -0.63
C ARG A 203 -18.30 -21.22 -0.86
N SER A 204 -19.28 -20.44 -0.40
CA SER A 204 -20.72 -20.75 -0.54
C SER A 204 -21.25 -20.62 -1.97
N MET A 205 -20.43 -20.14 -2.91
CA MET A 205 -20.74 -20.00 -4.33
C MET A 205 -19.93 -21.05 -5.10
N GLU A 206 -20.43 -22.28 -5.17
CA GLU A 206 -19.92 -23.33 -6.08
C GLU A 206 -20.66 -23.33 -7.41
#